data_AF-A0A8B8EG93-F1
#
_entry.id   AF-A0A8B8EG93-F1
#
_cell.length_a   1.000
_cell.length_b   1.000
_cell.length_c   1.000
_cell.angle_alpha   90.00
_cell.angle_beta   90.00
_cell.angle_gamma   90.00
#
_symmetry.space_group_name_H-M   'P 1'
#
loop_
_entity.id
_entity.type
_entity.pdbx_description
1 polymer ?
#
loop_
_entity_poly.entity_id
_entity_poly.type
_entity_poly.pdbx_seq_one_letter_code
_entity_poly.pdbx_strand_id
1 'polypeptide(L)'
;MCCPIGPTNQEECASFCNLTLYWQEEAPCDKCNNGGVFDHHLGRCKCPPTFTGAFCCDPVHCNENPCKHGTCNDTVSPFFCKCKPGYTGIVCNQEIEYTPAWFPYLEYSIISLVGILLLVIIACVSVRVIRAYGRSRKKKKDVQYQNKHGATNGRRSSKKNSIMPKSMDF
;
A
#
# COMPACT_ATOMS: atom_id res chain seq x y z
N MET A 1 11.46 -33.39 -0.31
CA MET A 1 11.67 -34.64 -1.11
C MET A 1 10.30 -35.25 -1.36
N CYS A 2 10.06 -35.83 -2.54
CA CYS A 2 8.79 -36.50 -2.81
C CYS A 2 8.94 -37.97 -2.43
N CYS A 3 8.03 -38.49 -1.60
CA CYS A 3 8.06 -39.87 -1.11
C CYS A 3 7.95 -40.82 -2.32
N PRO A 4 9.05 -41.52 -2.72
CA PRO A 4 9.11 -42.20 -4.00
C PRO A 4 8.33 -43.51 -3.98
N ILE A 5 8.27 -44.22 -2.83
CA ILE A 5 7.45 -45.41 -2.59
C ILE A 5 7.17 -45.52 -1.08
N GLY A 6 5.90 -45.45 -0.68
CA GLY A 6 5.41 -45.49 0.69
C GLY A 6 5.16 -44.10 1.28
N PRO A 7 4.50 -43.97 2.44
CA PRO A 7 3.30 -44.65 2.98
C PRO A 7 1.99 -44.00 2.47
N THR A 8 0.81 -44.54 2.82
CA THR A 8 -0.49 -44.03 2.34
C THR A 8 -1.00 -42.78 3.08
N ASN A 9 -0.32 -42.32 4.13
CA ASN A 9 -0.75 -41.21 4.96
C ASN A 9 0.39 -40.23 5.33
N GLN A 10 -0.03 -39.04 5.78
CA GLN A 10 0.81 -37.88 6.03
C GLN A 10 1.82 -38.08 7.18
N GLU A 11 1.47 -38.84 8.22
CA GLU A 11 2.30 -39.05 9.41
C GLU A 11 3.50 -39.94 9.10
N GLU A 12 3.28 -41.01 8.34
CA GLU A 12 4.35 -41.94 7.99
C GLU A 12 5.35 -41.31 6.99
N CYS A 13 4.92 -40.46 6.02
CA CYS A 13 5.84 -39.80 5.06
C CYS A 13 6.71 -38.74 5.76
N ALA A 14 6.15 -38.03 6.75
CA ALA A 14 6.89 -37.11 7.61
C ALA A 14 7.87 -37.84 8.55
N SER A 15 7.55 -39.07 8.99
CA SER A 15 8.44 -39.87 9.83
C SER A 15 9.71 -40.38 9.12
N PHE A 16 9.73 -40.38 7.78
CA PHE A 16 10.94 -40.65 6.99
C PHE A 16 11.89 -39.44 6.94
N CYS A 17 11.40 -38.23 7.24
CA CYS A 17 12.32 -37.19 7.68
C CYS A 17 12.83 -37.57 9.06
N ASN A 18 14.15 -37.63 9.23
CA ASN A 18 14.87 -38.02 10.44
C ASN A 18 15.39 -39.47 10.49
N LEU A 19 15.46 -40.18 9.36
CA LEU A 19 16.42 -41.30 9.26
C LEU A 19 17.82 -40.76 8.95
N THR A 20 18.66 -40.67 9.97
CA THR A 20 20.12 -40.54 9.85
C THR A 20 20.69 -41.82 9.23
N LEU A 21 20.60 -41.96 7.91
CA LEU A 21 21.43 -42.91 7.18
C LEU A 21 22.75 -42.21 6.84
N TYR A 22 23.70 -42.33 7.77
CA TYR A 22 25.11 -42.53 7.50
C TYR A 22 25.67 -41.78 6.27
N TRP A 23 26.16 -40.56 6.51
CA TRP A 23 27.01 -39.71 5.65
C TRP A 23 26.42 -39.18 4.32
N GLN A 24 25.49 -38.22 4.41
CA GLN A 24 25.57 -36.88 3.78
C GLN A 24 24.22 -36.15 3.95
N GLU A 25 24.31 -34.92 4.47
CA GLU A 25 23.29 -33.85 4.61
C GLU A 25 21.82 -34.29 4.80
N GLU A 26 21.34 -34.11 6.04
CA GLU A 26 19.92 -34.13 6.41
C GLU A 26 19.09 -33.42 5.33
N ALA A 27 18.20 -34.14 4.65
CA ALA A 27 17.19 -33.49 3.82
C ALA A 27 16.12 -32.93 4.78
N PRO A 28 16.05 -31.61 4.98
CA PRO A 28 15.21 -31.06 6.02
C PRO A 28 13.74 -31.21 5.62
N CYS A 29 12.91 -31.53 6.62
CA CYS A 29 11.47 -31.76 6.45
C CYS A 29 10.68 -30.48 6.11
N ASP A 30 11.39 -29.36 5.96
CA ASP A 30 10.87 -28.06 5.57
C ASP A 30 10.93 -27.83 4.04
N LYS A 31 11.49 -28.76 3.26
CA LYS A 31 11.54 -28.62 1.81
C LYS A 31 10.23 -29.02 1.13
N CYS A 32 9.46 -28.01 0.72
CA CYS A 32 8.26 -28.14 -0.10
C CYS A 32 8.58 -28.11 -1.61
N ASN A 33 7.89 -28.92 -2.42
CA ASN A 33 8.08 -28.96 -3.87
C ASN A 33 6.99 -28.16 -4.62
N ASN A 34 7.16 -28.02 -5.94
CA ASN A 34 6.16 -27.43 -6.85
C ASN A 34 5.65 -26.04 -6.45
N GLY A 35 6.50 -25.23 -5.81
CA GLY A 35 6.14 -23.88 -5.36
C GLY A 35 5.39 -23.83 -4.02
N GLY A 36 5.31 -24.95 -3.28
CA GLY A 36 4.84 -24.95 -1.91
C GLY A 36 5.75 -24.18 -0.96
N VAL A 37 5.19 -23.70 0.15
CA VAL A 37 5.90 -22.92 1.18
C VAL A 37 5.76 -23.61 2.52
N PHE A 38 6.86 -23.77 3.27
CA PHE A 38 6.80 -24.37 4.59
C PHE A 38 6.21 -23.40 5.61
N ASP A 39 5.20 -23.84 6.34
CA ASP A 39 4.65 -23.08 7.46
C ASP A 39 5.26 -23.61 8.77
N HIS A 40 6.17 -22.83 9.35
CA HIS A 40 6.82 -23.15 10.63
C HIS A 40 5.84 -23.22 11.81
N HIS A 41 4.70 -22.52 11.77
CA HIS A 41 3.70 -22.58 12.84
C HIS A 41 2.88 -23.86 12.78
N LEU A 42 2.60 -24.35 11.57
CA LEU A 42 1.84 -25.60 11.37
C LEU A 42 2.73 -26.84 11.25
N GLY A 43 4.05 -26.66 11.09
CA GLY A 43 5.00 -27.74 10.88
C GLY A 43 4.77 -28.53 9.59
N ARG A 44 4.19 -27.90 8.55
CA ARG A 44 3.85 -28.57 7.28
C ARG A 44 3.92 -27.63 6.08
N CYS A 45 4.03 -28.21 4.89
CA CYS A 45 3.94 -27.45 3.65
C CYS A 45 2.52 -26.93 3.38
N LYS A 46 2.45 -25.67 2.99
CA LYS A 46 1.30 -25.07 2.30
C LYS A 46 1.49 -25.25 0.81
N CYS A 47 0.65 -26.08 0.20
CA CYS A 47 0.72 -26.35 -1.22
C CYS A 47 -0.08 -25.34 -2.04
N PRO A 48 0.37 -25.04 -3.27
CA PRO A 48 -0.46 -24.31 -4.22
C PRO A 48 -1.69 -25.14 -4.62
N PRO A 49 -2.75 -24.52 -5.17
CA PRO A 49 -4.00 -25.21 -5.50
C PRO A 49 -3.88 -26.40 -6.47
N THR A 50 -2.77 -26.48 -7.21
CA THR A 50 -2.50 -27.53 -8.20
C THR A 50 -1.81 -28.77 -7.64
N PHE A 51 -1.36 -28.72 -6.38
CA PHE A 51 -0.63 -29.81 -5.74
C PHE A 51 -1.12 -30.06 -4.31
N THR A 52 -0.95 -31.29 -3.84
CA THR A 52 -1.33 -31.76 -2.51
C THR A 52 -0.26 -32.70 -1.93
N GLY A 53 -0.54 -33.26 -0.76
CA GLY A 53 0.37 -34.12 -0.02
C GLY A 53 1.32 -33.35 0.92
N ALA A 54 2.04 -34.09 1.77
CA ALA A 54 2.88 -33.51 2.83
C ALA A 54 3.97 -32.55 2.33
N PHE A 55 4.47 -32.79 1.10
CA PHE A 55 5.54 -32.01 0.47
C PHE A 55 5.14 -31.42 -0.89
N CYS A 56 3.84 -31.32 -1.18
CA CYS A 56 3.29 -30.76 -2.42
C CYS A 56 3.74 -31.49 -3.69
N CYS A 57 3.80 -32.82 -3.62
CA CYS A 57 4.29 -33.67 -4.71
C CYS A 57 3.16 -34.23 -5.57
N ASP A 58 1.99 -34.40 -4.98
CA ASP A 58 0.88 -35.08 -5.63
C ASP A 58 0.11 -34.04 -6.44
N PRO A 59 -0.02 -34.19 -7.76
CA PRO A 59 -0.86 -33.28 -8.54
C PRO A 59 -2.32 -33.49 -8.15
N VAL A 60 -3.06 -32.39 -8.01
CA VAL A 60 -4.52 -32.45 -7.81
C VAL A 60 -5.17 -32.87 -9.13
N HIS A 61 -6.22 -33.67 -9.05
CA HIS A 61 -6.94 -34.19 -10.22
C HIS A 61 -8.39 -33.68 -10.31
N CYS A 62 -9.02 -33.80 -11.47
CA CYS A 62 -10.37 -33.28 -11.67
C CYS A 62 -11.44 -34.02 -10.84
N ASN A 63 -11.16 -35.26 -10.42
CA ASN A 63 -12.03 -36.03 -9.54
C ASN A 63 -12.24 -35.34 -8.17
N GLU A 64 -11.33 -34.46 -7.75
CA GLU A 64 -11.46 -33.67 -6.51
C GLU A 64 -12.34 -32.42 -6.69
N ASN A 65 -12.85 -32.17 -7.90
CA ASN A 65 -13.64 -30.99 -8.26
C ASN A 65 -12.98 -29.66 -7.84
N PRO A 66 -11.73 -29.39 -8.27
CA PRO A 66 -11.01 -28.20 -7.84
C PRO A 66 -11.58 -26.88 -8.42
N CYS A 67 -12.16 -26.92 -9.61
CA CYS A 67 -12.71 -25.73 -10.28
C CYS A 67 -14.05 -25.30 -9.67
N LYS A 68 -14.16 -24.05 -9.19
CA LYS A 68 -15.41 -23.50 -8.64
C LYS A 68 -16.37 -23.05 -9.74
N HIS A 69 -15.93 -22.14 -10.61
CA HIS A 69 -16.73 -21.58 -11.69
C HIS A 69 -16.10 -21.88 -13.06
N GLY A 70 -15.90 -23.15 -13.38
CA GLY A 70 -15.24 -23.56 -14.61
C GLY A 70 -15.39 -25.04 -14.93
N THR A 71 -14.80 -25.45 -16.04
CA THR A 71 -14.65 -26.86 -16.42
C THR A 71 -13.22 -27.30 -16.13
N CYS A 72 -13.08 -28.41 -15.42
CA CYS A 72 -11.77 -28.99 -15.11
C CYS A 72 -11.24 -29.82 -16.28
N ASN A 73 -9.94 -29.73 -16.52
CA ASN A 73 -9.22 -30.62 -17.43
C ASN A 73 -7.90 -31.07 -16.80
N ASP A 74 -7.69 -32.38 -16.67
CA ASP A 74 -6.49 -33.03 -16.13
C ASP A 74 -5.79 -33.94 -17.14
N THR A 75 -6.05 -33.79 -18.45
CA THR A 75 -5.29 -34.49 -19.51
C THR A 75 -3.80 -34.12 -19.52
N VAL A 76 -3.46 -32.97 -18.95
CA VAL A 76 -2.09 -32.51 -18.70
C VAL A 76 -1.99 -32.25 -17.20
N SER A 77 -0.97 -32.81 -16.55
CA SER A 77 -0.75 -32.64 -15.11
C SER A 77 0.23 -31.49 -14.85
N PRO A 78 -0.05 -30.60 -13.86
CA PRO A 78 -1.25 -30.59 -13.01
C PRO A 78 -2.50 -30.08 -13.74
N PHE A 79 -3.68 -30.36 -13.19
CA PHE A 79 -4.97 -29.93 -13.77
C PHE A 79 -5.01 -28.43 -14.10
N PHE A 80 -5.87 -28.04 -15.03
CA PHE A 80 -6.22 -26.64 -15.24
C PHE A 80 -7.73 -26.44 -15.34
N CYS A 81 -8.19 -25.27 -14.90
CA CYS A 81 -9.59 -24.88 -15.02
C CYS A 81 -9.80 -23.94 -16.21
N LYS A 82 -10.77 -24.28 -17.06
CA LYS A 82 -11.34 -23.33 -18.03
C LYS A 82 -12.45 -22.55 -17.34
N CYS A 83 -12.16 -21.32 -16.92
CA CYS A 83 -13.14 -20.49 -16.21
C CYS A 83 -14.31 -20.07 -17.10
N LYS A 84 -15.50 -20.00 -16.49
CA LYS A 84 -16.69 -19.40 -17.11
C LYS A 84 -16.47 -17.89 -17.26
N PRO A 85 -17.17 -17.23 -18.22
CA PRO A 85 -17.12 -15.78 -18.35
C PRO A 85 -17.44 -15.09 -17.02
N GLY A 86 -16.68 -14.04 -16.69
CA GLY A 86 -16.81 -13.33 -15.42
C GLY A 86 -16.02 -13.93 -14.25
N TYR A 87 -15.28 -15.03 -14.44
CA TYR A 87 -14.42 -15.63 -13.41
C TYR A 87 -12.97 -15.80 -13.86
N THR A 88 -12.05 -15.74 -12.90
CA THR A 88 -10.60 -15.87 -13.08
C THR A 88 -9.94 -16.58 -11.89
N GLY A 89 -8.63 -16.77 -11.97
CA GLY A 89 -7.82 -17.50 -11.00
C GLY A 89 -7.67 -18.99 -11.35
N ILE A 90 -6.69 -19.64 -10.71
CA ILE A 90 -6.29 -21.03 -11.00
C ILE A 90 -7.47 -22.02 -10.86
N VAL A 91 -8.33 -21.76 -9.87
CA VAL A 91 -9.51 -22.58 -9.56
C VAL A 91 -10.84 -21.87 -9.87
N CYS A 92 -10.79 -20.77 -10.63
CA CYS A 92 -11.96 -19.96 -11.00
C CYS A 92 -12.80 -19.49 -9.80
N ASN A 93 -12.13 -19.06 -8.73
CA ASN A 93 -12.75 -18.58 -7.49
C ASN A 93 -12.78 -17.05 -7.37
N GLN A 94 -12.18 -16.34 -8.32
CA GLN A 94 -12.17 -14.87 -8.34
C GLN A 94 -13.16 -14.39 -9.40
N GLU A 95 -13.98 -13.41 -9.08
CA GLU A 95 -14.82 -12.72 -10.06
C GLU A 95 -13.99 -11.67 -10.81
N ILE A 96 -14.24 -11.53 -12.11
CA ILE A 96 -13.62 -10.49 -12.92
C ILE A 96 -14.33 -9.18 -12.59
N GLU A 97 -13.63 -8.30 -11.88
CA GLU A 97 -14.08 -6.93 -11.70
C GLU A 97 -13.72 -6.14 -12.96
N TYR A 98 -14.73 -5.83 -13.79
CA TYR A 98 -14.58 -4.98 -14.97
C TYR A 98 -14.45 -3.51 -14.53
N THR A 99 -13.35 -3.15 -13.87
CA THR A 99 -12.97 -1.74 -13.76
C THR A 99 -12.38 -1.32 -15.11
N PRO A 100 -12.88 -0.25 -15.74
CA PRO A 100 -12.31 0.23 -16.98
C PRO A 100 -10.82 0.57 -16.78
N ALA A 101 -9.97 0.23 -17.75
CA ALA A 101 -8.54 0.53 -17.65
C ALA A 101 -8.22 2.02 -17.45
N TRP A 102 -9.15 2.94 -17.75
CA TRP A 102 -9.04 4.38 -17.49
C TRP A 102 -9.35 4.80 -16.05
N PHE A 103 -10.07 3.99 -15.27
CA PHE A 103 -10.43 4.30 -13.89
C PHE A 103 -9.24 4.58 -12.96
N PRO A 104 -8.17 3.75 -12.94
CA PRO A 104 -7.01 4.04 -12.11
C PRO A 104 -6.39 5.40 -12.46
N TYR A 105 -6.32 5.76 -13.75
CA TYR A 105 -5.77 7.05 -14.17
C TYR A 105 -6.62 8.24 -13.74
N LEU A 106 -7.94 8.08 -13.65
CA LEU A 106 -8.83 9.14 -13.20
C LEU A 106 -8.63 9.43 -11.71
N GLU A 107 -8.52 8.39 -10.88
CA GLU A 107 -8.26 8.57 -9.45
C GLU A 107 -6.88 9.17 -9.17
N TYR A 108 -5.82 8.69 -9.83
CA TYR A 108 -4.48 9.26 -9.67
C TYR A 108 -4.39 10.72 -10.12
N SER A 109 -5.12 11.09 -11.18
CA SER A 109 -5.20 12.47 -11.67
C SER A 109 -5.89 13.37 -10.65
N ILE A 110 -7.01 12.93 -10.06
CA ILE A 110 -7.74 13.69 -9.03
C ILE A 110 -6.87 13.86 -7.78
N ILE A 111 -6.23 12.78 -7.30
CA ILE A 111 -5.35 12.82 -6.10
C ILE A 111 -4.19 13.79 -6.31
N SER A 112 -3.58 13.78 -7.51
CA SER A 112 -2.47 14.68 -7.84
C SER A 112 -2.90 16.16 -7.84
N LEU A 113 -4.05 16.48 -8.44
CA LEU A 113 -4.58 17.84 -8.47
C LEU A 113 -4.94 18.36 -7.07
N VAL A 114 -5.59 17.52 -6.25
CA VAL A 114 -5.92 17.87 -4.86
C VAL A 114 -4.64 18.09 -4.03
N GLY A 115 -3.63 17.23 -4.21
CA GLY A 115 -2.33 17.38 -3.56
C GLY A 115 -1.63 18.70 -3.91
N ILE A 116 -1.59 19.06 -5.19
CA ILE A 116 -1.01 20.33 -5.66
C ILE A 116 -1.77 21.52 -5.07
N LEU A 117 -3.11 21.48 -5.09
CA LEU A 117 -3.95 22.53 -4.52
C LEU A 117 -3.68 22.73 -3.02
N LEU A 118 -3.57 21.64 -2.25
CA LEU A 118 -3.24 21.70 -0.83
C LEU A 118 -1.85 22.30 -0.58
N LEU A 119 -0.83 21.93 -1.37
CA LEU A 119 0.50 22.51 -1.25
C LEU A 119 0.50 24.03 -1.55
N VAL A 120 -0.25 24.46 -2.55
CA VAL A 120 -0.40 25.89 -2.88
C VAL A 120 -1.10 26.65 -1.75
N ILE A 121 -2.15 26.08 -1.17
CA ILE A 121 -2.85 26.67 -0.02
C ILE A 121 -1.90 26.79 1.18
N ILE A 122 -1.17 25.73 1.53
CA ILE A 122 -0.20 25.72 2.64
C ILE A 122 0.88 26.78 2.40
N ALA A 123 1.43 26.87 1.19
CA ALA A 123 2.43 27.88 0.84
C ALA A 123 1.87 29.31 0.93
N CYS A 124 0.63 29.52 0.49
CA CYS A 124 -0.03 30.83 0.56
C CYS A 124 -0.27 31.26 2.02
N VAL A 125 -0.73 30.33 2.88
CA VAL A 125 -0.92 30.57 4.31
C VAL A 125 0.42 30.86 5.00
N SER A 126 1.45 30.05 4.75
CA SER A 126 2.77 30.25 5.35
C SER A 126 3.36 31.61 4.98
N VAL A 127 3.26 32.04 3.72
CA VAL A 127 3.71 33.36 3.27
C VAL A 127 2.91 34.49 3.95
N ARG A 128 1.59 34.35 4.11
CA ARG A 128 0.78 35.33 4.84
C ARG A 128 1.20 35.43 6.31
N VAL A 129 1.45 34.30 6.96
CA VAL A 129 1.93 34.23 8.35
C VAL A 129 3.30 34.88 8.48
N ILE A 130 4.25 34.56 7.59
CA ILE A 130 5.59 35.16 7.57
C ILE A 130 5.50 36.68 7.40
N ARG A 131 4.66 37.17 6.47
CA ARG A 131 4.46 38.62 6.26
C ARG A 131 3.81 39.30 7.47
N ALA A 132 2.83 38.67 8.10
CA ALA A 132 2.18 39.19 9.31
C ALA A 132 3.15 39.24 10.50
N TYR A 133 3.96 38.18 10.66
CA TYR A 133 5.01 38.12 11.67
C TYR A 133 6.08 39.20 11.42
N GLY A 134 6.53 39.37 10.18
CA GLY A 134 7.46 40.42 9.78
C GLY A 134 6.94 41.83 10.07
N ARG A 135 5.67 42.13 9.74
CA ARG A 135 5.02 43.41 10.08
C ARG A 135 4.97 43.64 11.59
N SER A 136 4.64 42.61 12.36
CA SER A 136 4.57 42.70 13.83
C SER A 136 5.94 42.94 14.47
N ARG A 137 6.99 42.28 13.94
CA ARG A 137 8.37 42.48 14.41
C ARG A 137 8.90 43.87 14.05
N LYS A 138 8.59 44.39 12.85
CA LYS A 138 8.92 45.76 12.45
C LYS A 138 8.27 46.78 13.40
N LYS A 139 6.96 46.65 13.66
CA LYS A 139 6.26 47.47 14.68
C LYS A 139 6.92 47.43 16.06
N LYS A 140 7.33 46.25 16.55
CA LYS A 140 8.04 46.13 17.84
C LYS A 140 9.41 46.84 17.83
N LYS A 141 10.18 46.72 16.75
CA LYS A 141 11.47 47.42 16.59
C LYS A 141 11.28 48.94 16.52
N ASP A 142 10.27 49.41 15.80
CA ASP A 142 9.94 50.83 15.68
C ASP A 142 9.56 51.41 17.05
N VAL A 143 8.74 50.71 17.85
CA VAL A 143 8.40 51.09 19.23
C VAL A 143 9.63 51.06 20.15
N GLN A 144 10.48 50.04 20.06
CA GLN A 144 11.70 49.95 20.86
C GLN A 144 12.73 51.04 20.51
N TYR A 145 12.86 51.40 19.24
CA TYR A 145 13.70 52.50 18.75
C TYR A 145 13.20 53.85 19.26
N GLN A 146 11.88 54.10 19.19
CA GLN A 146 11.23 55.28 19.75
C GLN A 146 11.42 55.37 21.28
N ASN A 147 11.32 54.26 22.02
CA ASN A 147 11.55 54.27 23.47
C ASN A 147 13.02 54.53 23.88
N LYS A 148 14.00 54.19 23.02
CA LYS A 148 15.43 54.40 23.28
C LYS A 148 15.94 55.79 22.89
N HIS A 149 15.41 56.37 21.80
CA HIS A 149 15.88 57.65 21.26
C HIS A 149 14.86 58.79 21.42
N GLY A 150 13.63 58.51 21.85
CA GLY A 150 12.56 59.47 22.11
C GLY A 150 12.56 60.03 23.53
N ALA A 151 13.74 60.32 24.08
CA ALA A 151 13.88 61.09 25.32
C ALA A 151 14.35 62.52 25.01
N THR A 152 13.72 63.21 24.06
CA THR A 152 13.64 64.68 24.05
C THR A 152 12.29 65.13 23.47
N ASN A 153 11.62 65.99 24.23
CA ASN A 153 10.42 66.78 23.92
C ASN A 153 9.03 66.14 24.10
N GLY A 154 8.47 66.40 25.29
CA GLY A 154 7.30 67.28 25.42
C GLY A 154 5.95 66.76 24.91
N ARG A 155 5.01 66.58 25.84
CA ARG A 155 3.57 66.42 25.59
C ARG A 155 3.06 67.30 24.43
N ARG A 156 2.46 66.70 23.39
CA ARG A 156 1.17 67.19 22.84
C ARG A 156 0.40 66.13 22.05
N SER A 157 -0.90 66.18 22.27
CA SER A 157 -1.96 65.26 21.88
C SER A 157 -2.35 65.37 20.39
N SER A 158 -2.75 64.23 19.82
CA SER A 158 -3.87 64.02 18.86
C SER A 158 -4.35 65.18 17.97
N LYS A 159 -4.35 65.00 16.62
CA LYS A 159 -5.56 64.98 15.75
C LYS A 159 -5.31 65.23 14.24
N LYS A 160 -6.14 64.52 13.44
CA LYS A 160 -6.82 64.86 12.18
C LYS A 160 -5.99 65.12 10.90
N ASN A 161 -6.38 64.43 9.83
CA ASN A 161 -6.73 65.11 8.57
C ASN A 161 -7.91 64.40 7.89
N SER A 162 -9.00 65.16 7.78
CA SER A 162 -10.21 64.91 7.00
C SER A 162 -10.20 65.93 5.86
N ILE A 163 -10.27 65.46 4.61
CA ILE A 163 -10.30 66.30 3.40
C ILE A 163 -11.71 66.23 2.80
N MET A 164 -12.32 67.39 2.55
CA MET A 164 -13.58 67.57 1.80
C MET A 164 -13.45 68.81 0.86
N PRO A 165 -14.41 69.06 -0.08
CA PRO A 165 -14.16 69.12 -1.53
C PRO A 165 -13.81 70.51 -2.10
N LYS A 166 -13.40 70.53 -3.39
CA LYS A 166 -13.12 71.73 -4.20
C LYS A 166 -14.38 72.22 -4.93
N SER A 167 -14.67 73.52 -4.85
CA SER A 167 -15.47 74.28 -5.83
C SER A 167 -14.53 74.97 -6.83
N MET A 168 -15.00 75.14 -8.06
CA MET A 168 -14.26 75.62 -9.22
C MET A 168 -15.15 76.66 -9.90
N ASP A 169 -14.71 77.92 -9.90
CA ASP A 169 -15.31 79.00 -10.71
C ASP A 169 -14.22 79.55 -11.63
N PHE A 170 -14.46 79.47 -12.94
CA PHE A 170 -14.54 80.60 -13.87
C PHE A 170 -15.13 80.10 -15.20
#